data_AF-A0A7V3X1I4-F1
#
_entry.id   AF-A0A7V3X1I4-F1
#
_cell.length_a   1.000
_cell.length_b   1.000
_cell.length_c   1.000
_cell.angle_alpha   90.00
_cell.angle_beta   90.00
_cell.angle_gamma   90.00
#
_symmetry.space_group_name_H-M   'P 1'
#
loop_
_entity.id
_entity.type
_entity.pdbx_description
1 polymer ?
#
loop_
_entity_poly.entity_id
_entity_poly.type
_entity_poly.pdbx_seq_one_letter_code
_entity_poly.pdbx_strand_id
1 'polypeptide(L)'
;MYTEFKHVLFLNKNHRLLRRWSRLLCPLLWCVLWWHALLATGLCEEGKNHPVARLLSGENRQGVLVGWEQGQLLFRAGDSLWKCPIEELVYWGELSDVQGPSCLFLQDGSALAGRLTAVTTDELGWVHPELGELRLPRVVCAGVVLKNPRDPTLKDRLMGTLLEEGEGVLFLNGDQLAGELRNWAGGETLTVSSVLGEQSFPLVNLRALRFRKSGTTAVIPTAQSETRVWIGLEDGSRILIRIDSREDEKQHDAEAGGSRPSPYGDQVLRASLAGKIVTIPLNAVCFVQVLNKNIVYLSDLEPDRYLFVPFLEYVRPYYRDRNNRGGLLRVNRRVYIKGLGVYSASRLTYSLKKQFERFESELALDDLSQGAGSVVFRVLVDGQSRSVVGPVRGNENPRPIQVDVRGAERIDLVVEFGERADELDYADWLNARLIRSVSSQP
;
A
#
# COMPACT_ATOMS: atom_id res chain seq x y z
N MET A 1 40.95 51.64 4.65
CA MET A 1 41.68 52.39 3.59
C MET A 1 40.81 52.29 2.35
N TYR A 2 39.85 53.21 2.19
CA TYR A 2 39.93 54.43 1.34
C TYR A 2 39.95 54.03 -0.16
N THR A 3 39.08 54.43 -1.11
CA THR A 3 37.95 55.38 -1.19
C THR A 3 37.37 55.30 -2.62
N GLU A 4 36.06 55.51 -2.80
CA GLU A 4 35.35 56.34 -3.83
C GLU A 4 35.70 56.33 -5.35
N PHE A 5 34.88 56.76 -6.33
CA PHE A 5 33.44 56.93 -6.66
C PHE A 5 33.37 57.74 -8.00
N LYS A 6 32.24 57.69 -8.72
CA LYS A 6 31.69 58.66 -9.73
C LYS A 6 32.20 58.58 -11.20
N HIS A 7 31.34 58.18 -12.16
CA HIS A 7 30.30 58.95 -12.92
C HIS A 7 30.86 59.86 -14.03
N VAL A 8 30.36 59.73 -15.27
CA VAL A 8 29.82 60.80 -16.15
C VAL A 8 29.36 60.18 -17.48
N LEU A 9 28.10 60.37 -17.86
CA LEU A 9 27.74 60.84 -19.22
C LEU A 9 26.27 61.30 -19.23
N PHE A 10 26.14 62.62 -19.37
CA PHE A 10 24.93 63.39 -19.62
C PHE A 10 24.85 63.69 -21.13
N LEU A 11 23.64 64.05 -21.59
CA LEU A 11 23.25 64.74 -22.84
C LEU A 11 22.63 63.84 -23.92
N ASN A 12 21.68 64.29 -24.74
CA ASN A 12 20.64 65.31 -24.69
C ASN A 12 19.81 65.09 -25.99
N LYS A 13 18.51 65.41 -25.88
CA LYS A 13 17.48 65.60 -26.90
C LYS A 13 17.90 65.84 -28.37
N ASN A 14 17.23 65.12 -29.27
CA ASN A 14 16.49 65.58 -30.48
C ASN A 14 16.33 64.36 -31.40
N HIS A 15 15.15 63.86 -31.75
CA HIS A 15 14.30 64.46 -32.77
C HIS A 15 12.88 63.86 -32.71
N ARG A 16 11.89 64.74 -32.58
CA ARG A 16 10.51 64.52 -33.02
C ARG A 16 10.55 64.34 -34.54
N LEU A 17 10.33 63.14 -35.07
CA LEU A 17 9.87 62.91 -36.46
C LEU A 17 9.49 61.45 -36.81
N LEU A 18 9.12 60.61 -35.82
CA LEU A 18 8.55 59.27 -36.08
C LEU A 18 7.23 59.00 -35.32
N ARG A 19 6.57 60.06 -34.85
CA ARG A 19 5.20 60.00 -34.32
C ARG A 19 4.17 60.17 -35.45
N ARG A 20 4.04 59.17 -36.33
CA ARG A 20 2.78 59.00 -37.09
C ARG A 20 2.51 57.62 -37.68
N TRP A 21 3.34 56.60 -37.41
CA TRP A 21 3.13 55.25 -37.99
C TRP A 21 3.21 54.07 -37.00
N SER A 22 3.25 54.29 -35.68
CA SER A 22 3.40 53.21 -34.68
C SER A 22 2.18 52.96 -33.79
N ARG A 23 0.96 53.01 -34.34
CA ARG A 23 -0.27 52.71 -33.57
C ARG A 23 -1.15 51.57 -34.07
N LEU A 24 -0.72 50.76 -35.05
CA LEU A 24 -1.56 49.65 -35.53
C LEU A 24 -0.84 48.31 -35.78
N LEU A 25 0.41 48.13 -35.34
CA LEU A 25 1.12 46.85 -35.48
C LEU A 25 2.01 46.61 -34.25
N CYS A 26 1.44 46.08 -33.17
CA CYS A 26 2.10 45.29 -32.10
C CYS A 26 1.17 45.19 -30.88
N PRO A 27 0.16 44.29 -30.93
CA PRO A 27 0.02 43.36 -29.81
C PRO A 27 0.01 41.88 -30.23
N LEU A 28 -0.21 41.58 -31.51
CA LEU A 28 -0.37 40.20 -31.99
C LEU A 28 0.95 39.44 -32.19
N LEU A 29 2.05 40.15 -32.46
CA LEU A 29 3.37 39.52 -32.66
C LEU A 29 4.10 39.16 -31.37
N TRP A 30 3.75 39.76 -30.23
CA TRP A 30 4.27 39.34 -28.93
C TRP A 30 3.50 38.17 -28.32
N CYS A 31 2.20 38.03 -28.61
CA CYS A 31 1.43 36.86 -28.18
C CYS A 31 1.84 35.59 -28.94
N VAL A 32 2.15 35.67 -30.24
CA VAL A 32 2.52 34.49 -31.05
C VAL A 32 3.96 34.03 -30.78
N LEU A 33 4.88 34.93 -30.42
CA LEU A 33 6.25 34.58 -30.00
C LEU A 33 6.33 34.05 -28.56
N TRP A 34 5.36 34.37 -27.69
CA TRP A 34 5.17 33.66 -26.42
C TRP A 34 4.42 32.33 -26.58
N TRP A 35 3.58 32.19 -27.61
CA TRP A 35 2.87 30.95 -27.90
C TRP A 35 3.78 29.88 -28.53
N HIS A 36 4.75 30.27 -29.37
CA HIS A 36 5.70 29.32 -29.97
C HIS A 36 6.94 29.02 -29.12
N ALA A 37 7.28 29.87 -28.14
CA ALA A 37 8.28 29.53 -27.11
C ALA A 37 7.73 28.55 -26.04
N LEU A 38 6.40 28.40 -25.93
CA LEU A 38 5.74 27.41 -25.06
C LEU A 38 5.43 26.06 -25.75
N LEU A 39 5.70 25.92 -27.05
CA LEU A 39 5.40 24.70 -27.84
C LEU A 39 6.64 23.99 -28.40
N ALA A 40 7.83 24.44 -28.03
CA ALA A 40 9.11 23.83 -28.44
C ALA A 40 10.12 23.74 -27.28
N THR A 41 9.62 23.61 -26.06
CA THR A 41 10.35 22.93 -25.00
C THR A 41 9.52 21.70 -24.68
N GLY A 42 10.09 20.52 -24.95
CA GLY A 42 9.56 19.30 -24.37
C GLY A 42 9.34 19.58 -22.90
N LEU A 43 8.13 19.26 -22.42
CA LEU A 43 7.85 19.17 -21.00
C LEU A 43 8.82 18.14 -20.44
N CYS A 44 10.03 18.59 -20.11
CA CYS A 44 10.89 17.96 -19.14
C CYS A 44 9.99 17.85 -17.91
N GLU A 45 9.54 16.63 -17.59
CA GLU A 45 8.93 16.32 -16.29
C GLU A 45 9.99 16.45 -15.18
N GLU A 46 10.76 17.54 -15.18
CA GLU A 46 11.73 17.88 -14.15
C GLU A 46 10.94 18.33 -12.91
N GLY A 47 10.79 17.40 -11.96
CA GLY A 47 10.33 17.70 -10.61
C GLY A 47 9.26 16.75 -10.06
N LYS A 48 8.69 15.83 -10.84
CA LYS A 48 7.88 14.75 -10.27
C LYS A 48 8.82 13.66 -9.75
N ASN A 49 8.95 13.54 -8.43
CA ASN A 49 9.53 12.32 -7.85
C ASN A 49 8.64 11.15 -8.26
N HIS A 50 9.11 10.34 -9.22
CA HIS A 50 8.41 9.12 -9.59
C HIS A 50 8.41 8.14 -8.41
N PRO A 51 7.40 7.27 -8.31
CA PRO A 51 7.39 6.23 -7.30
C PRO A 51 8.64 5.34 -7.40
N VAL A 52 9.08 4.84 -6.24
CA VAL A 52 10.30 4.02 -6.14
C VAL A 52 9.93 2.55 -6.14
N ALA A 53 10.60 1.77 -6.99
CA ALA A 53 10.65 0.31 -6.94
C ALA A 53 11.86 -0.13 -6.11
N ARG A 54 11.62 -0.97 -5.11
CA ARG A 54 12.66 -1.69 -4.36
C ARG A 54 12.89 -3.05 -5.02
N LEU A 55 14.11 -3.30 -5.48
CA LEU A 55 14.50 -4.57 -6.09
C LEU A 55 15.11 -5.54 -5.08
N LEU A 56 15.04 -6.84 -5.38
CA LEU A 56 15.61 -7.93 -4.59
C LEU A 56 17.14 -7.76 -4.43
N SER A 57 17.80 -7.17 -5.42
CA SER A 57 19.22 -6.81 -5.37
C SER A 57 19.54 -5.81 -4.24
N GLY A 58 18.55 -5.05 -3.77
CA GLY A 58 18.70 -3.95 -2.82
C GLY A 58 18.81 -2.58 -3.49
N GLU A 59 18.71 -2.53 -4.82
CA GLU A 59 18.67 -1.28 -5.58
C GLU A 59 17.27 -0.63 -5.51
N ASN A 60 17.25 0.70 -5.45
CA ASN A 60 16.03 1.49 -5.62
C ASN A 60 16.05 2.11 -7.02
N ARG A 61 14.99 1.88 -7.81
CA ARG A 61 14.82 2.50 -9.13
C ARG A 61 13.53 3.29 -9.18
N GLN A 62 13.56 4.46 -9.78
CA GLN A 62 12.37 5.28 -9.98
C GLN A 62 11.67 4.90 -11.28
N GLY A 63 10.34 5.01 -11.29
CA GLY A 63 9.55 4.88 -12.50
C GLY A 63 8.06 4.71 -12.23
N VAL A 64 7.25 4.98 -13.25
CA VAL A 64 5.80 4.72 -13.24
C VAL A 64 5.55 3.38 -13.92
N LEU A 65 4.72 2.52 -13.33
CA LEU A 65 4.31 1.27 -13.94
C LEU A 65 3.46 1.58 -15.19
N VAL A 66 3.90 1.10 -16.34
CA VAL A 66 3.25 1.36 -17.64
C VAL A 66 2.90 0.09 -18.40
N GLY A 67 3.42 -1.05 -17.95
CA GLY A 67 3.03 -2.32 -18.52
C GLY A 67 3.38 -3.55 -17.70
N TRP A 68 2.76 -4.66 -18.07
CA TRP A 68 3.02 -5.98 -17.50
C TRP A 68 2.89 -7.03 -18.60
N GLU A 69 4.02 -7.62 -19.01
CA GLU A 69 4.06 -8.59 -20.11
C GLU A 69 5.03 -9.73 -19.77
N GLN A 70 4.61 -10.99 -19.96
CA GLN A 70 5.47 -12.17 -19.81
C GLN A 70 6.17 -12.27 -18.44
N GLY A 71 5.44 -11.94 -17.37
CA GLY A 71 6.00 -11.90 -16.00
C GLY A 71 7.00 -10.77 -15.75
N GLN A 72 7.12 -9.80 -16.67
CA GLN A 72 7.95 -8.60 -16.52
C GLN A 72 7.09 -7.35 -16.39
N LEU A 73 7.40 -6.55 -15.36
CA LEU A 73 6.87 -5.21 -15.18
C LEU A 73 7.68 -4.23 -16.01
N LEU A 74 6.99 -3.35 -16.74
CA LEU A 74 7.59 -2.27 -17.52
C LEU A 74 7.38 -0.95 -16.79
N PHE A 75 8.47 -0.25 -16.52
CA PHE A 75 8.47 1.04 -15.86
C PHE A 75 8.99 2.13 -16.78
N ARG A 76 8.42 3.33 -16.66
CA ARG A 76 8.86 4.55 -17.35
C ARG A 76 9.42 5.57 -16.37
N ALA A 77 10.61 6.07 -16.62
CA ALA A 77 11.25 7.15 -15.87
C ALA A 77 11.75 8.21 -16.85
N GLY A 78 11.04 9.35 -16.93
CA GLY A 78 11.21 10.30 -18.04
C GLY A 78 11.06 9.61 -19.39
N ASP A 79 12.05 9.79 -20.28
CA ASP A 79 12.07 9.17 -21.61
C ASP A 79 12.60 7.73 -21.63
N SER A 80 13.05 7.21 -20.48
CA SER A 80 13.65 5.87 -20.38
C SER A 80 12.62 4.83 -19.94
N LEU A 81 12.64 3.67 -20.61
CA LEU A 81 11.92 2.47 -20.18
C LEU A 81 12.88 1.45 -19.61
N TRP A 82 12.47 0.79 -18.54
CA TRP A 82 13.20 -0.33 -17.97
C TRP A 82 12.24 -1.45 -17.56
N LYS A 83 12.75 -2.68 -17.54
CA LYS A 83 11.98 -3.89 -17.23
C LYS A 83 12.44 -4.49 -15.90
N CYS A 84 11.51 -5.12 -15.21
CA CYS A 84 11.75 -5.82 -13.95
C CYS A 84 10.99 -7.14 -13.95
N PRO A 85 11.66 -8.31 -13.87
CA PRO A 85 10.97 -9.56 -13.58
C PRO A 85 10.20 -9.44 -12.27
N ILE A 86 8.95 -9.93 -12.24
CA ILE A 86 8.10 -9.83 -11.04
C ILE A 86 8.77 -10.43 -9.79
N GLU A 87 9.57 -11.49 -9.96
CA GLU A 87 10.29 -12.16 -8.88
C GLU A 87 11.45 -11.34 -8.30
N GLU A 88 11.94 -10.34 -9.04
CA GLU A 88 12.97 -9.41 -8.60
C GLU A 88 12.39 -8.15 -7.94
N LEU A 89 11.09 -7.89 -8.06
CA LEU A 89 10.44 -6.79 -7.38
C LEU A 89 10.16 -7.18 -5.92
N VAL A 90 10.52 -6.31 -4.97
CA VAL A 90 10.04 -6.41 -3.58
C VAL A 90 8.73 -5.65 -3.43
N TYR A 91 8.76 -4.35 -3.75
CA TYR A 91 7.57 -3.51 -3.83
C TYR A 91 7.82 -2.30 -4.74
N TRP A 92 6.73 -1.68 -5.19
CA TRP A 92 6.71 -0.41 -5.90
C TRP A 92 5.54 0.42 -5.43
N GLY A 93 5.74 1.73 -5.32
CA GLY A 93 4.67 2.67 -5.02
C GLY A 93 4.27 2.74 -3.56
N GLU A 94 3.13 3.36 -3.28
CA GLU A 94 2.64 3.66 -1.94
C GLU A 94 1.16 3.31 -1.85
N LEU A 95 0.76 2.70 -0.74
CA LEU A 95 -0.63 2.35 -0.50
C LEU A 95 -1.26 3.37 0.46
N SER A 96 -2.47 3.83 0.13
CA SER A 96 -3.31 4.59 1.05
C SER A 96 -4.44 3.70 1.59
N ASP A 97 -5.11 4.14 2.65
CA ASP A 97 -6.26 3.41 3.16
C ASP A 97 -7.45 3.54 2.21
N VAL A 98 -8.32 2.52 2.13
CA VAL A 98 -9.47 2.47 1.22
C VAL A 98 -10.38 3.69 1.45
N GLN A 99 -10.62 4.45 0.39
CA GLN A 99 -11.48 5.61 0.38
C GLN A 99 -12.89 5.24 -0.10
N GLY A 100 -13.81 6.20 -0.02
CA GLY A 100 -15.19 6.04 -0.51
C GLY A 100 -16.22 5.70 0.57
N PRO A 101 -17.51 5.69 0.20
CA PRO A 101 -18.63 5.63 1.14
C PRO A 101 -18.83 4.25 1.77
N SER A 102 -18.43 3.19 1.08
CA SER A 102 -18.51 1.80 1.54
C SER A 102 -17.26 1.02 1.14
N CYS A 103 -17.00 -0.05 1.89
CA CYS A 103 -15.83 -0.89 1.69
C CYS A 103 -16.18 -2.37 1.94
N LEU A 104 -15.75 -3.25 1.04
CA LEU A 104 -15.81 -4.70 1.19
C LEU A 104 -14.47 -5.21 1.71
N PHE A 105 -14.49 -6.06 2.74
CA PHE A 105 -13.31 -6.75 3.26
C PHE A 105 -13.38 -8.24 2.95
N LEU A 106 -12.27 -8.80 2.48
CA LEU A 106 -12.10 -10.24 2.26
C LEU A 106 -11.29 -10.87 3.40
N GLN A 107 -11.42 -12.18 3.55
CA GLN A 107 -10.76 -12.94 4.63
C GLN A 107 -9.23 -13.01 4.47
N ASP A 108 -8.70 -12.77 3.26
CA ASP A 108 -7.26 -12.71 2.98
C ASP A 108 -6.62 -11.35 3.30
N GLY A 109 -7.42 -10.38 3.79
CA GLY A 109 -6.98 -9.02 4.11
C GLY A 109 -7.21 -7.99 2.99
N SER A 110 -7.66 -8.43 1.82
CA SER A 110 -8.06 -7.53 0.73
C SER A 110 -9.20 -6.62 1.16
N ALA A 111 -9.20 -5.40 0.64
CA ALA A 111 -10.23 -4.41 0.92
C ALA A 111 -10.52 -3.58 -0.34
N LEU A 112 -11.79 -3.49 -0.70
CA LEU A 112 -12.25 -2.90 -1.97
C LEU A 112 -13.19 -1.74 -1.67
N ALA A 113 -12.95 -0.58 -2.28
CA ALA A 113 -13.93 0.48 -2.38
C ALA A 113 -15.02 0.06 -3.39
N GLY A 114 -16.18 0.72 -3.30
CA GLY A 114 -17.30 0.45 -4.19
C GLY A 114 -18.61 0.30 -3.45
N ARG A 115 -19.56 -0.40 -4.07
CA ARG A 115 -20.94 -0.49 -3.60
C ARG A 115 -21.47 -1.92 -3.67
N LEU A 116 -22.18 -2.33 -2.62
CA LEU A 116 -22.93 -3.58 -2.56
C LEU A 116 -24.12 -3.55 -3.52
N THR A 117 -24.28 -4.59 -4.34
CA THR A 117 -25.41 -4.72 -5.29
C THR A 117 -26.28 -5.93 -5.01
N ALA A 118 -25.71 -7.01 -4.49
CA ALA A 118 -26.47 -8.20 -4.10
C ALA A 118 -25.78 -8.98 -2.98
N VAL A 119 -26.56 -9.70 -2.20
CA VAL A 119 -26.12 -10.75 -1.28
C VAL A 119 -27.00 -11.95 -1.56
N THR A 120 -26.42 -13.07 -1.97
CA THR A 120 -27.13 -14.35 -2.10
C THR A 120 -26.58 -15.35 -1.09
N THR A 121 -27.11 -16.56 -1.10
CA THR A 121 -26.59 -17.67 -0.28
C THR A 121 -25.10 -17.93 -0.53
N ASP A 122 -24.66 -17.82 -1.79
CA ASP A 122 -23.32 -18.26 -2.22
C ASP A 122 -22.42 -17.14 -2.72
N GLU A 123 -22.99 -16.02 -3.20
CA GLU A 123 -22.23 -14.94 -3.82
C GLU A 123 -22.61 -13.56 -3.25
N LEU A 124 -21.65 -12.64 -3.34
CA LEU A 124 -21.81 -11.23 -3.07
C LEU A 124 -21.58 -10.45 -4.37
N GLY A 125 -22.56 -9.62 -4.74
CA GLY A 125 -22.45 -8.68 -5.84
C GLY A 125 -21.83 -7.36 -5.36
N TRP A 126 -20.76 -6.93 -6.03
CA TRP A 126 -20.05 -5.70 -5.73
C TRP A 126 -19.77 -4.93 -7.00
N VAL A 127 -19.81 -3.60 -6.96
CA VAL A 127 -19.38 -2.75 -8.07
C VAL A 127 -18.26 -1.86 -7.60
N HIS A 128 -17.10 -2.01 -8.21
CA HIS A 128 -15.92 -1.19 -8.00
C HIS A 128 -15.79 -0.15 -9.12
N PRO A 129 -15.35 1.10 -8.84
CA PRO A 129 -15.18 2.13 -9.87
C PRO A 129 -14.28 1.70 -11.04
N GLU A 130 -13.07 1.21 -10.74
CA GLU A 130 -12.09 0.75 -11.75
C GLU A 130 -12.27 -0.70 -12.22
N LEU A 131 -12.61 -1.63 -11.32
CA LEU A 131 -12.71 -3.06 -11.66
C LEU A 131 -14.07 -3.48 -12.24
N GLY A 132 -15.06 -2.58 -12.23
CA GLY A 132 -16.42 -2.87 -12.70
C GLY A 132 -17.22 -3.78 -11.77
N GLU A 133 -18.13 -4.57 -12.34
CA GLU A 133 -18.96 -5.50 -11.58
C GLU A 133 -18.19 -6.77 -11.19
N LEU A 134 -18.26 -7.12 -9.90
CA LEU A 134 -17.64 -8.29 -9.31
C LEU A 134 -18.71 -9.17 -8.67
N ARG A 135 -18.58 -10.49 -8.87
CA ARG A 135 -19.36 -11.51 -8.15
C ARG A 135 -18.40 -12.41 -7.41
N LEU A 136 -18.33 -12.22 -6.09
CA LEU A 136 -17.36 -12.87 -5.23
C LEU A 136 -18.06 -13.96 -4.41
N PRO A 137 -17.44 -15.14 -4.22
CA PRO A 137 -17.99 -16.14 -3.31
C PRO A 137 -18.18 -15.54 -1.91
N ARG A 138 -19.37 -15.66 -1.32
CA ARG A 138 -19.68 -15.12 0.01
C ARG A 138 -18.73 -15.67 1.08
N VAL A 139 -18.27 -16.91 0.87
CA VAL A 139 -17.34 -17.64 1.73
C VAL A 139 -15.96 -16.99 1.87
N VAL A 140 -15.53 -16.17 0.90
CA VAL A 140 -14.26 -15.43 0.97
C VAL A 140 -14.42 -14.02 1.53
N CYS A 141 -15.66 -13.54 1.63
CA CYS A 141 -15.97 -12.21 2.14
C CYS A 141 -15.95 -12.26 3.68
N ALA A 142 -15.27 -11.32 4.31
CA ALA A 142 -15.34 -11.13 5.76
C ALA A 142 -16.56 -10.28 6.13
N GLY A 143 -16.78 -9.20 5.37
CA GLY A 143 -17.90 -8.31 5.61
C GLY A 143 -17.90 -7.08 4.73
N VAL A 144 -18.99 -6.33 4.79
CA VAL A 144 -19.15 -5.05 4.10
C VAL A 144 -19.38 -3.97 5.12
N VAL A 145 -18.58 -2.91 5.09
CA VAL A 145 -18.88 -1.66 5.78
C VAL A 145 -19.68 -0.78 4.83
N LEU A 146 -20.98 -0.62 5.11
CA LEU A 146 -21.92 0.17 4.31
C LEU A 146 -21.72 1.68 4.48
N LYS A 147 -21.26 2.10 5.66
CA LYS A 147 -20.92 3.50 5.96
C LYS A 147 -19.50 3.57 6.50
N ASN A 148 -18.55 3.67 5.58
CA ASN A 148 -17.11 3.69 5.87
C ASN A 148 -16.76 4.92 6.71
N PRO A 149 -16.27 4.75 7.95
CA PRO A 149 -15.87 5.90 8.78
C PRO A 149 -14.61 6.56 8.23
N ARG A 150 -14.51 7.88 8.42
CA ARG A 150 -13.29 8.64 8.08
C ARG A 150 -12.19 8.51 9.13
N ASP A 151 -12.55 8.16 10.36
CA ASP A 151 -11.60 7.89 11.44
C ASP A 151 -10.94 6.51 11.22
N PRO A 152 -9.61 6.46 10.98
CA PRO A 152 -8.89 5.21 10.76
C PRO A 152 -8.99 4.24 11.95
N THR A 153 -9.04 4.76 13.19
CA THR A 153 -9.10 3.91 14.39
C THR A 153 -10.42 3.15 14.46
N LEU A 154 -11.53 3.85 14.17
CA LEU A 154 -12.85 3.22 14.10
C LEU A 154 -12.93 2.24 12.93
N LYS A 155 -12.32 2.58 11.77
CA LYS A 155 -12.27 1.70 10.61
C LYS A 155 -11.53 0.39 10.92
N ASP A 156 -10.40 0.48 11.61
CA ASP A 156 -9.61 -0.68 12.01
C ASP A 156 -10.38 -1.59 12.97
N ARG A 157 -11.08 -1.00 13.94
CA ARG A 157 -11.94 -1.75 14.87
C ARG A 157 -13.06 -2.48 14.13
N LEU A 158 -13.70 -1.82 13.17
CA LEU A 158 -14.74 -2.44 12.34
C LEU A 158 -14.16 -3.60 11.53
N MET A 159 -13.02 -3.40 10.85
CA MET A 159 -12.35 -4.46 10.11
C MET A 159 -11.99 -5.65 11.02
N GLY A 160 -11.46 -5.42 12.22
CA GLY A 160 -11.21 -6.47 13.20
C GLY A 160 -12.47 -7.27 13.53
N THR A 161 -13.57 -6.55 13.82
CA THR A 161 -14.88 -7.16 14.12
C THR A 161 -15.42 -8.00 12.95
N LEU A 162 -15.16 -7.59 11.70
CA LEU A 162 -15.59 -8.32 10.50
C LEU A 162 -14.75 -9.58 10.23
N LEU A 163 -13.51 -9.63 10.71
CA LEU A 163 -12.62 -10.79 10.56
C LEU A 163 -12.84 -11.87 11.63
N GLU A 164 -13.54 -11.52 12.72
CA GLU A 164 -13.98 -12.47 13.75
C GLU A 164 -15.05 -13.44 13.23
N GLU A 165 -15.20 -14.57 13.92
CA GLU A 165 -16.22 -15.55 13.57
C GLU A 165 -17.64 -15.04 13.85
N GLY A 166 -18.56 -15.38 12.95
CA GLY A 166 -19.99 -15.11 13.10
C GLY A 166 -20.61 -14.51 11.84
N GLU A 167 -21.93 -14.40 11.85
CA GLU A 167 -22.71 -13.77 10.80
C GLU A 167 -23.73 -12.82 11.44
N GLY A 168 -24.02 -11.71 10.78
CA GLY A 168 -25.02 -10.77 11.27
C GLY A 168 -24.80 -9.35 10.79
N VAL A 169 -25.38 -8.40 11.53
CA VAL A 169 -25.35 -6.98 11.21
C VAL A 169 -24.85 -6.14 12.37
N LEU A 170 -24.14 -5.06 12.03
CA LEU A 170 -23.73 -4.01 12.95
C LEU A 170 -24.57 -2.76 12.65
N PHE A 171 -25.15 -2.16 13.68
CA PHE A 171 -25.96 -0.95 13.57
C PHE A 171 -25.12 0.32 13.76
N LEU A 172 -25.61 1.46 13.29
CA LEU A 172 -24.91 2.73 13.42
C LEU A 172 -24.74 3.23 14.86
N ASN A 173 -25.63 2.80 15.75
CA ASN A 173 -25.57 3.10 17.19
C ASN A 173 -24.56 2.20 17.93
N GLY A 174 -23.95 1.21 17.26
CA GLY A 174 -23.00 0.28 17.84
C GLY A 174 -23.59 -1.08 18.26
N ASP A 175 -24.92 -1.23 18.21
CA ASP A 175 -25.55 -2.52 18.51
C ASP A 175 -25.20 -3.57 17.45
N GLN A 176 -25.28 -4.84 17.84
CA GLN A 176 -25.02 -5.97 16.96
C GLN A 176 -26.17 -6.97 17.04
N LEU A 177 -26.58 -7.51 15.90
CA LEU A 177 -27.52 -8.62 15.84
C LEU A 177 -26.85 -9.78 15.10
N ALA A 178 -26.63 -10.88 15.82
CA ALA A 178 -26.16 -12.12 15.23
C ALA A 178 -27.32 -12.86 14.55
N GLY A 179 -27.06 -13.37 13.35
CA GLY A 179 -28.06 -14.09 12.57
C GLY A 179 -27.62 -14.31 11.11
N GLU A 180 -28.31 -15.20 10.42
CA GLU A 180 -28.06 -15.50 9.02
C GLU A 180 -28.61 -14.37 8.13
N LEU A 181 -27.79 -13.87 7.20
CA LEU A 181 -28.21 -12.85 6.25
C LEU A 181 -28.96 -13.53 5.09
N ARG A 182 -30.21 -13.12 4.87
CA ARG A 182 -31.04 -13.60 3.76
C ARG A 182 -30.65 -12.92 2.44
N ASN A 183 -31.15 -13.51 1.35
CA ASN A 183 -30.93 -12.97 0.01
C ASN A 183 -31.44 -11.52 -0.10
N TRP A 184 -30.63 -10.69 -0.74
CA TRP A 184 -30.87 -9.28 -0.94
C TRP A 184 -30.37 -8.87 -2.33
N ALA A 185 -31.18 -8.11 -3.06
CA ALA A 185 -30.85 -7.65 -4.41
C ALA A 185 -31.25 -6.18 -4.58
N GLY A 186 -30.45 -5.27 -4.03
CA GLY A 186 -30.62 -3.83 -4.26
C GLY A 186 -31.83 -3.17 -3.56
N GLY A 187 -32.50 -3.83 -2.62
CA GLY A 187 -33.62 -3.27 -1.87
C GLY A 187 -33.21 -2.35 -0.71
N GLU A 188 -34.15 -1.60 -0.13
CA GLU A 188 -33.84 -0.69 0.99
C GLU A 188 -33.65 -1.38 2.34
N THR A 189 -34.13 -2.63 2.46
CA THR A 189 -34.09 -3.41 3.70
C THR A 189 -33.35 -4.73 3.51
N LEU A 190 -32.66 -5.19 4.55
CA LEU A 190 -31.98 -6.48 4.62
C LEU A 190 -32.64 -7.32 5.71
N THR A 191 -32.95 -8.59 5.40
CA THR A 191 -33.56 -9.51 6.36
C THR A 191 -32.48 -10.37 7.03
N VAL A 192 -32.57 -10.47 8.35
CA VAL A 192 -31.70 -11.28 9.19
C VAL A 192 -32.54 -12.33 9.91
N SER A 193 -32.16 -13.60 9.80
CA SER A 193 -32.76 -14.69 10.56
C SER A 193 -31.98 -14.92 11.85
N SER A 194 -32.58 -14.60 12.99
CA SER A 194 -31.96 -14.69 14.31
C SER A 194 -32.77 -15.58 15.26
N VAL A 195 -32.32 -15.73 16.49
CA VAL A 195 -33.08 -16.40 17.57
C VAL A 195 -34.42 -15.73 17.87
N LEU A 196 -34.59 -14.47 17.48
CA LEU A 196 -35.83 -13.70 17.63
C LEU A 196 -36.78 -13.87 16.42
N GLY A 197 -36.43 -14.71 15.45
CA GLY A 197 -37.11 -14.83 14.17
C GLY A 197 -36.50 -13.97 13.07
N GLU A 198 -37.21 -13.86 11.95
CA GLU A 198 -36.79 -13.03 10.82
C GLU A 198 -37.17 -11.57 11.03
N GLN A 199 -36.18 -10.69 10.93
CA GLN A 199 -36.35 -9.25 11.10
C GLN A 199 -35.73 -8.52 9.91
N SER A 200 -36.44 -7.52 9.37
CA SER A 200 -35.96 -6.70 8.26
C SER A 200 -35.54 -5.32 8.75
N PHE A 201 -34.34 -4.90 8.37
CA PHE A 201 -33.75 -3.63 8.80
C PHE A 201 -33.42 -2.75 7.59
N PRO A 202 -33.75 -1.44 7.63
CA PRO A 202 -33.29 -0.51 6.61
C PRO A 202 -31.76 -0.44 6.55
N LEU A 203 -31.17 -0.57 5.35
CA LEU A 203 -29.71 -0.48 5.15
C LEU A 203 -29.14 0.84 5.68
N VAL A 204 -29.93 1.91 5.63
CA VAL A 204 -29.54 3.23 6.16
C VAL A 204 -29.26 3.21 7.66
N ASN A 205 -29.77 2.24 8.43
CA ASN A 205 -29.51 2.10 9.86
C ASN A 205 -28.34 1.16 10.17
N LEU A 206 -27.84 0.45 9.15
CA LEU A 206 -26.74 -0.49 9.29
C LEU A 206 -25.40 0.21 9.04
N ARG A 207 -24.43 -0.11 9.89
CA ARG A 207 -23.02 0.25 9.70
C ARG A 207 -22.33 -0.78 8.81
N ALA A 208 -22.52 -2.05 9.11
CA ALA A 208 -21.79 -3.13 8.45
C ALA A 208 -22.58 -4.44 8.44
N LEU A 209 -22.24 -5.30 7.48
CA LEU A 209 -22.69 -6.68 7.35
C LEU A 209 -21.48 -7.57 7.62
N ARG A 210 -21.63 -8.58 8.47
CA ARG A 210 -20.59 -9.58 8.75
C ARG A 210 -21.01 -10.91 8.16
N PHE A 211 -20.11 -11.53 7.41
CA PHE A 211 -20.35 -12.84 6.80
C PHE A 211 -19.64 -13.92 7.59
N ARG A 212 -20.25 -15.11 7.62
CA ARG A 212 -19.66 -16.28 8.26
C ARG A 212 -18.31 -16.61 7.62
N LYS A 213 -17.29 -16.68 8.47
CA LYS A 213 -16.02 -17.32 8.13
C LYS A 213 -16.25 -18.82 7.89
N SER A 214 -15.78 -19.36 6.76
CA SER A 214 -15.77 -20.81 6.60
C SER A 214 -14.61 -21.40 7.40
N GLY A 215 -14.90 -22.44 8.16
CA GLY A 215 -13.89 -23.23 8.89
C GLY A 215 -12.84 -23.87 7.98
N THR A 216 -13.07 -23.88 6.67
CA THR A 216 -11.98 -23.95 5.71
C THR A 216 -11.29 -22.59 5.73
N THR A 217 -10.42 -22.42 6.72
CA THR A 217 -9.24 -21.59 6.58
C THR A 217 -8.81 -21.80 5.13
N ALA A 218 -8.92 -20.78 4.28
CA ALA A 218 -7.95 -20.65 3.22
C ALA A 218 -6.65 -20.57 4.02
N VAL A 219 -6.09 -21.75 4.30
CA VAL A 219 -4.73 -21.93 4.76
C VAL A 219 -4.03 -21.01 3.79
N ILE A 220 -3.52 -19.88 4.27
CA ILE A 220 -2.43 -19.18 3.60
C ILE A 220 -1.49 -20.34 3.31
N PRO A 221 -1.42 -20.87 2.07
CA PRO A 221 -0.77 -22.14 1.88
C PRO A 221 0.64 -21.90 2.37
N THR A 222 1.04 -22.63 3.41
CA THR A 222 2.40 -22.58 3.96
C THR A 222 3.41 -23.03 2.90
N ALA A 223 2.93 -23.41 1.72
CA ALA A 223 3.68 -23.52 0.49
C ALA A 223 4.18 -22.14 0.02
N GLN A 224 5.41 -21.85 0.41
CA GLN A 224 6.32 -20.87 -0.20
C GLN A 224 6.58 -21.13 -1.71
N SER A 225 5.70 -21.80 -2.45
CA SER A 225 5.90 -22.16 -3.86
C SER A 225 5.13 -21.28 -4.85
N GLU A 226 4.09 -20.56 -4.41
CA GLU A 226 3.27 -19.73 -5.30
C GLU A 226 3.49 -18.25 -5.03
N THR A 227 3.91 -17.51 -6.07
CA THR A 227 4.09 -16.06 -6.02
C THR A 227 2.72 -15.38 -5.94
N ARG A 228 2.52 -14.60 -4.88
CA ARG A 228 1.32 -13.78 -4.67
C ARG A 228 1.71 -12.32 -4.72
N VAL A 229 0.78 -11.48 -5.15
CA VAL A 229 1.05 -10.05 -5.30
C VAL A 229 -0.08 -9.24 -4.71
N TRP A 230 0.27 -8.31 -3.83
CA TRP A 230 -0.61 -7.24 -3.42
C TRP A 230 -0.62 -6.17 -4.49
N ILE A 231 -1.80 -5.83 -4.99
CA ILE A 231 -2.03 -4.68 -5.87
C ILE A 231 -2.83 -3.65 -5.10
N GLY A 232 -2.36 -2.41 -5.09
CA GLY A 232 -3.09 -1.25 -4.57
C GLY A 232 -3.53 -0.33 -5.70
N LEU A 233 -4.74 0.20 -5.56
CA LEU A 233 -5.34 1.15 -6.49
C LEU A 233 -5.40 2.56 -5.91
N GLU A 234 -5.55 3.56 -6.78
CA GLU A 234 -5.58 4.98 -6.38
C GLU A 234 -6.68 5.33 -5.35
N ASP A 235 -7.79 4.60 -5.32
CA ASP A 235 -8.85 4.76 -4.33
C ASP A 235 -8.54 4.11 -2.97
N GLY A 236 -7.33 3.57 -2.80
CA GLY A 236 -6.87 2.87 -1.61
C GLY A 236 -7.32 1.41 -1.52
N SER A 237 -8.08 0.91 -2.51
CA SER A 237 -8.38 -0.52 -2.62
C SER A 237 -7.10 -1.33 -2.70
N ARG A 238 -7.07 -2.45 -1.98
CA ARG A 238 -5.97 -3.40 -1.98
C ARG A 238 -6.50 -4.80 -2.23
N ILE A 239 -5.87 -5.52 -3.13
CA ILE A 239 -6.27 -6.87 -3.51
C ILE A 239 -5.05 -7.78 -3.51
N LEU A 240 -5.22 -8.95 -2.90
CA LEU A 240 -4.26 -10.03 -3.02
C LEU A 240 -4.62 -10.86 -4.25
N ILE A 241 -3.74 -10.85 -5.24
CA ILE A 241 -3.93 -11.62 -6.47
C ILE A 241 -2.92 -12.76 -6.56
N ARG A 242 -3.31 -13.77 -7.33
CA ARG A 242 -2.42 -14.80 -7.86
C ARG A 242 -2.15 -14.51 -9.33
N ILE A 243 -0.87 -14.51 -9.70
CA ILE A 243 -0.46 -14.46 -11.10
C ILE A 243 -0.44 -15.91 -11.59
N ASP A 244 -1.29 -16.23 -12.56
CA ASP A 244 -1.22 -17.53 -13.22
C ASP A 244 -0.29 -17.40 -14.42
N SER A 245 0.93 -17.96 -14.31
CA SER A 245 1.94 -17.88 -15.36
C SER A 245 1.59 -18.69 -16.61
N ARG A 246 0.45 -19.41 -16.62
CA ARG A 246 0.04 -20.30 -17.71
C ARG A 246 -0.87 -19.66 -18.76
N GLU A 247 -1.41 -18.48 -18.52
CA GLU A 247 -2.38 -17.86 -19.46
C GLU A 247 -1.76 -16.91 -20.48
N ASP A 248 -0.50 -16.48 -20.30
CA ASP A 248 0.23 -15.67 -21.30
C ASP A 248 0.47 -16.44 -22.63
N GLU A 249 0.37 -17.77 -22.64
CA GLU A 249 0.54 -18.59 -23.85
C GLU A 249 -0.71 -18.62 -24.76
N LYS A 250 -1.92 -18.41 -24.23
CA LYS A 250 -3.16 -18.52 -25.04
C LYS A 250 -3.58 -17.21 -25.72
N GLN A 251 -2.97 -16.08 -25.36
CA GLN A 251 -3.31 -14.79 -25.95
C GLN A 251 -2.74 -14.63 -27.38
N HIS A 252 -1.71 -15.39 -27.75
CA HIS A 252 -1.07 -15.26 -29.06
C HIS A 252 -1.81 -15.96 -30.22
N ASP A 253 -2.68 -16.94 -29.94
CA ASP A 253 -3.36 -17.70 -30.99
C ASP A 253 -4.74 -17.14 -31.38
N ALA A 254 -5.26 -16.14 -30.65
CA ALA A 254 -6.58 -15.54 -30.91
C ALA A 254 -6.53 -14.18 -31.62
N GLU A 255 -5.36 -13.56 -31.79
CA GLU A 255 -5.19 -12.26 -32.47
C GLU A 255 -4.39 -12.34 -33.77
N ALA A 256 -4.63 -13.37 -34.59
CA ALA A 256 -4.32 -13.32 -36.02
C ALA A 256 -5.44 -12.59 -36.78
N GLY A 257 -5.67 -11.31 -36.47
CA GLY A 257 -6.75 -10.54 -37.11
C GLY A 257 -7.17 -9.27 -36.37
N GLY A 258 -6.22 -8.48 -35.86
CA GLY A 258 -6.53 -7.20 -35.22
C GLY A 258 -5.26 -6.40 -34.99
N SER A 259 -5.33 -5.09 -35.22
CA SER A 259 -4.24 -4.14 -35.10
C SER A 259 -3.34 -4.40 -33.89
N ARG A 260 -2.02 -4.44 -34.13
CA ARG A 260 -0.98 -4.49 -33.09
C ARG A 260 -1.33 -3.49 -31.98
N PRO A 261 -1.57 -3.92 -30.72
CA PRO A 261 -1.93 -2.98 -29.66
C PRO A 261 -0.83 -1.93 -29.53
N SER A 262 -1.24 -0.66 -29.40
CA SER A 262 -0.31 0.44 -29.15
C SER A 262 0.56 0.11 -27.94
N PRO A 263 1.89 0.32 -27.97
CA PRO A 263 2.74 0.15 -26.78
C PRO A 263 2.40 1.12 -25.64
N TYR A 264 1.42 2.00 -25.85
CA TYR A 264 0.87 2.96 -24.89
C TYR A 264 -0.67 2.88 -24.77
N GLY A 265 -1.30 1.80 -25.24
CA GLY A 265 -2.74 1.57 -25.00
C GLY A 265 -3.04 1.32 -23.52
N ASP A 266 -4.32 1.38 -23.14
CA ASP A 266 -4.81 1.07 -21.79
C ASP A 266 -4.46 -0.39 -21.43
N GLN A 267 -3.24 -0.59 -20.91
CA GLN A 267 -2.77 -1.90 -20.50
C GLN A 267 -3.59 -2.38 -19.31
N VAL A 268 -3.95 -3.66 -19.33
CA VAL A 268 -4.73 -4.31 -18.27
C VAL A 268 -4.00 -5.54 -17.77
N LEU A 269 -4.07 -5.76 -16.47
CA LEU A 269 -3.61 -6.97 -15.80
C LEU A 269 -4.81 -7.89 -15.58
N ARG A 270 -4.75 -9.12 -16.11
CA ARG A 270 -5.69 -10.18 -15.77
C ARG A 270 -5.14 -11.01 -14.61
N ALA A 271 -5.90 -11.16 -13.55
CA ALA A 271 -5.46 -11.91 -12.38
C ALA A 271 -6.62 -12.61 -11.67
N SER A 272 -6.31 -13.62 -10.84
CA SER A 272 -7.31 -14.30 -10.02
C SER A 272 -7.48 -13.58 -8.68
N LEU A 273 -8.68 -13.07 -8.42
CA LEU A 273 -9.14 -12.54 -7.14
C LEU A 273 -10.21 -13.48 -6.58
N ALA A 274 -9.91 -14.11 -5.44
CA ALA A 274 -10.82 -15.08 -4.81
C ALA A 274 -11.35 -16.18 -5.76
N GLY A 275 -10.52 -16.65 -6.69
CA GLY A 275 -10.87 -17.70 -7.66
C GLY A 275 -11.66 -17.21 -8.88
N LYS A 276 -11.92 -15.90 -9.00
CA LYS A 276 -12.53 -15.28 -10.18
C LYS A 276 -11.48 -14.47 -10.94
N ILE A 277 -11.53 -14.50 -12.26
CA ILE A 277 -10.65 -13.68 -13.09
C ILE A 277 -11.18 -12.23 -13.06
N VAL A 278 -10.29 -11.29 -12.76
CA VAL A 278 -10.57 -9.86 -12.78
C VAL A 278 -9.59 -9.15 -13.71
N THR A 279 -10.07 -8.09 -14.36
CA THR A 279 -9.25 -7.23 -15.23
C THR A 279 -8.98 -5.94 -14.47
N ILE A 280 -7.71 -5.62 -14.26
CA ILE A 280 -7.24 -4.46 -13.50
C ILE A 280 -6.58 -3.49 -14.48
N PRO A 281 -7.11 -2.27 -14.65
CA PRO A 281 -6.44 -1.23 -15.43
C PRO A 281 -5.09 -0.86 -14.80
N LEU A 282 -3.98 -0.96 -15.54
CA LEU A 282 -2.65 -0.67 -14.96
C LEU A 282 -2.46 0.79 -14.60
N ASN A 283 -3.15 1.71 -15.27
CA ASN A 283 -3.16 3.13 -14.94
C ASN A 283 -3.79 3.43 -13.56
N ALA A 284 -4.66 2.56 -13.04
CA ALA A 284 -5.23 2.67 -11.71
C ALA A 284 -4.32 2.09 -10.61
N VAL A 285 -3.25 1.38 -10.97
CA VAL A 285 -2.35 0.72 -10.02
C VAL A 285 -1.33 1.71 -9.48
N CYS A 286 -1.34 1.92 -8.16
CA CYS A 286 -0.42 2.83 -7.46
C CYS A 286 0.55 2.10 -6.53
N PHE A 287 0.33 0.81 -6.30
CA PHE A 287 1.14 0.00 -5.40
C PHE A 287 1.21 -1.46 -5.86
N VAL A 288 2.39 -2.05 -5.78
CA VAL A 288 2.64 -3.48 -6.04
C VAL A 288 3.58 -3.99 -4.95
N GLN A 289 3.25 -5.10 -4.29
CA GLN A 289 4.16 -5.78 -3.36
C GLN A 289 4.13 -7.28 -3.58
N VAL A 290 5.31 -7.88 -3.77
CA VAL A 290 5.47 -9.28 -4.13
C VAL A 290 5.74 -10.12 -2.88
N LEU A 291 5.03 -11.24 -2.78
CA LEU A 291 5.20 -12.26 -1.77
C LEU A 291 5.69 -13.54 -2.46
N ASN A 292 6.99 -13.82 -2.34
CA ASN A 292 7.60 -15.02 -2.92
C ASN A 292 8.59 -15.67 -1.93
N LYS A 293 9.19 -16.79 -2.32
CA LYS A 293 10.11 -17.55 -1.46
C LYS A 293 11.41 -16.82 -1.09
N ASN A 294 11.82 -15.84 -1.91
CA ASN A 294 13.09 -15.14 -1.75
C ASN A 294 12.99 -14.00 -0.74
N ILE A 295 11.77 -13.50 -0.48
CA ILE A 295 11.47 -12.41 0.44
C ILE A 295 10.67 -12.97 1.61
N VAL A 296 11.31 -13.10 2.78
CA VAL A 296 10.67 -13.62 3.99
C VAL A 296 10.38 -12.48 4.94
N TYR A 297 9.13 -12.04 5.06
CA TYR A 297 8.75 -11.04 6.04
C TYR A 297 8.79 -11.62 7.45
N LEU A 298 9.34 -10.87 8.40
CA LEU A 298 9.43 -11.32 9.80
C LEU A 298 8.06 -11.45 10.48
N SER A 299 7.06 -10.74 9.96
CA SER A 299 5.66 -10.88 10.38
C SER A 299 4.99 -12.17 9.91
N ASP A 300 5.59 -12.90 8.95
CA ASP A 300 5.17 -14.26 8.58
C ASP A 300 5.82 -15.34 9.46
N LEU A 301 6.77 -14.95 10.31
CA LEU A 301 7.48 -15.85 11.22
C LEU A 301 6.99 -15.67 12.66
N GLU A 302 7.08 -16.75 13.42
CA GLU A 302 6.99 -16.66 14.87
C GLU A 302 8.39 -16.31 15.43
N PRO A 303 8.54 -15.27 16.25
CA PRO A 303 9.80 -15.00 16.93
C PRO A 303 10.12 -16.11 17.94
N ASP A 304 11.39 -16.46 18.07
CA ASP A 304 11.85 -17.40 19.11
C ASP A 304 11.64 -16.81 20.51
N ARG A 305 11.65 -15.47 20.61
CA ARG A 305 11.43 -14.74 21.85
C ARG A 305 10.90 -13.34 21.59
N TYR A 306 9.96 -12.92 22.43
CA TYR A 306 9.58 -11.53 22.62
C TYR A 306 9.84 -11.11 24.07
N LEU A 307 10.53 -9.99 24.26
CA LEU A 307 10.72 -9.36 25.56
C LEU A 307 10.17 -7.94 25.50
N PHE A 308 9.41 -7.57 26.51
CA PHE A 308 8.91 -6.22 26.71
C PHE A 308 9.34 -5.75 28.10
N VAL A 309 9.95 -4.57 28.16
CA VAL A 309 10.38 -3.93 29.40
C VAL A 309 9.45 -2.74 29.62
N PRO A 310 8.42 -2.89 30.47
CA PRO A 310 7.41 -1.87 30.58
C PRO A 310 7.91 -0.73 31.48
N PHE A 311 7.52 0.51 31.21
CA PHE A 311 7.82 1.64 32.10
C PHE A 311 6.88 1.62 33.34
N LEU A 312 5.64 1.17 33.16
CA LEU A 312 4.64 0.89 34.20
C LEU A 312 4.34 -0.63 34.27
N GLU A 313 3.41 -1.10 35.09
CA GLU A 313 3.15 -2.55 35.23
C GLU A 313 2.41 -3.21 34.04
N TYR A 314 2.12 -2.46 32.97
CA TYR A 314 1.34 -2.97 31.85
C TYR A 314 2.22 -3.56 30.74
N VAL A 315 2.13 -4.88 30.54
CA VAL A 315 2.79 -5.56 29.42
C VAL A 315 2.00 -5.37 28.13
N ARG A 316 2.65 -4.86 27.09
CA ARG A 316 2.06 -4.71 25.75
C ARG A 316 2.49 -5.88 24.85
N PRO A 317 1.57 -6.49 24.09
CA PRO A 317 1.96 -7.45 23.06
C PRO A 317 2.57 -6.72 21.84
N TYR A 318 3.27 -7.48 20.99
CA TYR A 318 3.55 -7.06 19.62
C TYR A 318 2.45 -7.58 18.69
N TYR A 319 2.37 -7.00 17.50
CA TYR A 319 1.45 -7.46 16.46
C TYR A 319 2.18 -7.66 15.13
N ARG A 320 1.70 -8.63 14.35
CA ARG A 320 2.19 -8.95 13.01
C ARG A 320 1.24 -8.35 11.98
N ASP A 321 1.78 -7.63 11.00
CA ASP A 321 1.05 -6.92 9.94
C ASP A 321 -0.02 -5.94 10.46
N ARG A 322 0.15 -5.51 11.72
CA ARG A 322 -0.74 -4.60 12.44
C ARG A 322 0.09 -3.74 13.38
N ASN A 323 -0.41 -2.55 13.66
CA ASN A 323 0.16 -1.68 14.69
C ASN A 323 -0.13 -2.21 16.11
N ASN A 324 0.44 -1.57 17.14
CA ASN A 324 0.31 -2.01 18.54
C ASN A 324 -1.13 -2.03 19.11
N ARG A 325 -2.12 -1.51 18.38
CA ARG A 325 -3.55 -1.57 18.75
C ARG A 325 -4.36 -2.53 17.87
N GLY A 326 -3.70 -3.32 17.03
CA GLY A 326 -4.35 -4.26 16.12
C GLY A 326 -4.92 -3.63 14.84
N GLY A 327 -4.64 -2.35 14.58
CA GLY A 327 -5.01 -1.64 13.36
C GLY A 327 -4.02 -1.82 12.22
N LEU A 328 -4.27 -1.22 11.05
CA LEU A 328 -3.26 -1.20 9.98
C LEU A 328 -2.05 -0.37 10.41
N LEU A 329 -0.85 -0.83 10.04
CA LEU A 329 0.40 -0.07 10.17
C LEU A 329 0.29 1.18 9.31
N ARG A 330 0.39 2.37 9.93
CA ARG A 330 0.26 3.64 9.22
C ARG A 330 1.36 4.61 9.63
N VAL A 331 1.99 5.22 8.63
CA VAL A 331 2.94 6.32 8.85
C VAL A 331 2.69 7.40 7.81
N ASN A 332 2.45 8.62 8.27
CA ASN A 332 2.11 9.76 7.42
C ASN A 332 0.94 9.43 6.46
N ARG A 333 -0.08 8.73 6.98
CA ARG A 333 -1.27 8.22 6.25
C ARG A 333 -1.01 7.17 5.18
N ARG A 334 0.23 6.71 5.01
CA ARG A 334 0.57 5.58 4.14
C ARG A 334 0.34 4.28 4.90
N VAL A 335 -0.28 3.32 4.25
CA VAL A 335 -0.56 1.99 4.80
C VAL A 335 0.56 1.05 4.42
N TYR A 336 1.04 0.29 5.40
CA TYR A 336 1.99 -0.80 5.19
C TYR A 336 1.29 -2.14 5.42
N ILE A 337 1.36 -3.02 4.43
CA ILE A 337 0.72 -4.35 4.53
C ILE A 337 1.54 -5.29 5.40
N LYS A 338 2.88 -5.19 5.33
CA LYS A 338 3.81 -6.06 6.03
C LYS A 338 4.61 -5.29 7.07
N GLY A 339 4.75 -5.87 8.27
CA GLY A 339 5.60 -5.29 9.31
C GLY A 339 5.25 -5.78 10.71
N LEU A 340 5.93 -5.22 11.70
CA LEU A 340 5.75 -5.55 13.11
C LEU A 340 5.45 -4.28 13.90
N GLY A 341 4.28 -4.22 14.54
CA GLY A 341 3.91 -3.14 15.45
C GLY A 341 4.29 -3.48 16.88
N VAL A 342 5.11 -2.65 17.50
CA VAL A 342 5.62 -2.83 18.87
C VAL A 342 5.42 -1.57 19.71
N TYR A 343 5.81 -1.66 20.97
CA TYR A 343 5.94 -0.52 21.87
C TYR A 343 7.34 -0.52 22.49
N SER A 344 7.88 0.65 22.84
CA SER A 344 9.15 0.71 23.55
C SER A 344 8.96 0.32 25.04
N ALA A 345 9.96 -0.22 25.74
CA ALA A 345 11.17 -0.83 25.21
C ALA A 345 10.89 -2.32 24.94
N SER A 346 11.26 -2.81 23.76
CA SER A 346 10.97 -4.19 23.34
C SER A 346 12.10 -4.83 22.55
N ARG A 347 12.11 -6.16 22.52
CA ARG A 347 13.02 -6.98 21.74
C ARG A 347 12.31 -8.19 21.15
N LEU A 348 12.45 -8.35 19.83
CA LEU A 348 12.05 -9.55 19.10
C LEU A 348 13.29 -10.30 18.63
N THR A 349 13.32 -11.60 18.82
CA THR A 349 14.46 -12.47 18.45
C THR A 349 14.03 -13.50 17.43
N TYR A 350 14.78 -13.64 16.34
CA TYR A 350 14.52 -14.63 15.29
C TYR A 350 15.78 -15.44 14.96
N SER A 351 15.64 -16.76 14.86
CA SER A 351 16.65 -17.65 14.30
C SER A 351 16.69 -17.55 12.77
N LEU A 352 17.87 -17.26 12.24
CA LEU A 352 18.13 -17.13 10.80
C LEU A 352 18.57 -18.42 10.12
N LYS A 353 19.08 -19.40 10.90
CA LYS A 353 19.57 -20.68 10.39
C LYS A 353 20.58 -20.54 9.23
N LYS A 354 21.31 -19.43 9.15
CA LYS A 354 22.29 -19.11 8.09
C LYS A 354 21.72 -19.10 6.66
N GLN A 355 20.41 -18.87 6.48
CA GLN A 355 19.74 -18.96 5.18
C GLN A 355 19.62 -17.63 4.41
N PHE A 356 20.01 -16.52 5.03
CA PHE A 356 19.70 -15.17 4.56
C PHE A 356 20.97 -14.36 4.35
N GLU A 357 20.92 -13.44 3.41
CA GLU A 357 22.03 -12.52 3.13
C GLU A 357 21.81 -11.16 3.76
N ARG A 358 20.55 -10.72 3.83
CA ARG A 358 20.23 -9.34 4.19
C ARG A 358 18.95 -9.25 4.99
N PHE A 359 18.95 -8.38 5.99
CA PHE A 359 17.77 -7.87 6.65
C PHE A 359 17.49 -6.45 6.15
N GLU A 360 16.24 -6.14 5.86
CA GLU A 360 15.76 -4.82 5.42
C GLU A 360 14.49 -4.44 6.18
N SER A 361 14.33 -3.16 6.50
CA SER A 361 13.10 -2.60 7.11
C SER A 361 13.08 -1.08 6.94
N GLU A 362 11.92 -0.47 7.12
CA GLU A 362 11.77 0.98 7.31
C GLU A 362 11.32 1.24 8.75
N LEU A 363 12.00 2.16 9.43
CA LEU A 363 11.81 2.44 10.86
C LEU A 363 10.99 3.70 11.06
N ALA A 364 9.92 3.62 11.83
CA ALA A 364 9.04 4.76 12.06
C ALA A 364 8.25 4.64 13.37
N LEU A 365 7.67 5.75 13.82
CA LEU A 365 6.53 5.71 14.74
C LEU A 365 5.23 5.70 13.94
N ASP A 366 4.28 4.87 14.36
CA ASP A 366 2.95 4.76 13.77
C ASP A 366 2.15 6.07 13.98
N ASP A 367 1.20 6.36 13.11
CA ASP A 367 0.29 7.51 13.19
C ASP A 367 -0.52 7.53 14.51
N LEU A 368 -0.64 6.39 15.21
CA LEU A 368 -1.14 6.29 16.59
C LEU A 368 -0.38 7.18 17.58
N SER A 369 0.89 7.49 17.30
CA SER A 369 1.71 8.42 18.09
C SER A 369 1.20 9.86 18.01
N GLN A 370 0.39 10.20 16.99
CA GLN A 370 -0.13 11.55 16.74
C GLN A 370 0.98 12.62 16.68
N GLY A 371 2.18 12.23 16.21
CA GLY A 371 3.35 13.11 16.13
C GLY A 371 4.15 13.24 17.42
N ALA A 372 3.74 12.56 18.49
CA ALA A 372 4.51 12.44 19.72
C ALA A 372 5.42 11.20 19.68
N GLY A 373 5.96 10.83 20.85
CA GLY A 373 6.86 9.70 21.01
C GLY A 373 8.23 9.89 20.37
N SER A 374 9.17 9.08 20.84
CA SER A 374 10.48 8.95 20.21
C SER A 374 11.16 7.67 20.67
N VAL A 375 11.78 6.96 19.74
CA VAL A 375 12.47 5.70 20.05
C VAL A 375 13.85 5.64 19.42
N VAL A 376 14.68 4.72 19.93
CA VAL A 376 15.93 4.33 19.27
C VAL A 376 15.78 2.88 18.83
N PHE A 377 15.93 2.65 17.53
CA PHE A 377 15.93 1.32 16.94
C PHE A 377 17.35 0.75 16.91
N ARG A 378 17.49 -0.53 17.25
CA ARG A 378 18.76 -1.26 17.19
C ARG A 378 18.55 -2.63 16.59
N VAL A 379 19.49 -3.04 15.73
CA VAL A 379 19.58 -4.39 15.18
C VAL A 379 20.84 -5.06 15.70
N LEU A 380 20.68 -6.20 16.37
CA LEU A 380 21.80 -7.06 16.75
C LEU A 380 21.84 -8.29 15.82
N VAL A 381 23.04 -8.69 15.41
CA VAL A 381 23.28 -9.93 14.66
C VAL A 381 24.25 -10.76 15.50
N ASP A 382 23.83 -11.96 15.88
CA ASP A 382 24.56 -12.84 16.81
C ASP A 382 25.02 -12.12 18.10
N GLY A 383 24.16 -11.23 18.61
CA GLY A 383 24.41 -10.44 19.83
C GLY A 383 25.28 -9.19 19.63
N GLN A 384 25.84 -8.97 18.44
CA GLN A 384 26.63 -7.77 18.12
C GLN A 384 25.76 -6.69 17.49
N SER A 385 25.85 -5.45 17.96
CA SER A 385 25.12 -4.32 17.39
C SER A 385 25.62 -4.00 15.99
N ARG A 386 24.74 -4.12 14.98
CA ARG A 386 25.06 -3.83 13.57
C ARG A 386 24.44 -2.54 13.05
N SER A 387 23.32 -2.11 13.62
CA SER A 387 22.67 -0.85 13.28
C SER A 387 22.06 -0.23 14.53
N VAL A 388 22.13 1.10 14.62
CA VAL A 388 21.50 1.94 15.65
C VAL A 388 20.97 3.18 14.96
N VAL A 389 19.67 3.41 15.04
CA VAL A 389 19.01 4.55 14.39
C VAL A 389 18.09 5.21 15.40
N GLY A 390 18.38 6.46 15.74
CA GLY A 390 17.52 7.25 16.59
C GLY A 390 18.15 8.57 17.07
N PRO A 391 17.38 9.42 17.76
CA PRO A 391 15.93 9.26 17.96
C PRO A 391 15.18 9.35 16.63
N VAL A 392 14.22 8.44 16.45
CA VAL A 392 13.16 8.53 15.44
C VAL A 392 11.94 9.07 16.15
N ARG A 393 11.27 10.07 15.57
CA ARG A 393 10.13 10.76 16.20
C ARG A 393 8.85 10.60 15.39
N GLY A 394 7.70 10.82 16.03
CA GLY A 394 6.41 10.88 15.34
C GLY A 394 6.43 11.89 14.19
N ASN A 395 5.67 11.60 13.12
CA ASN A 395 5.59 12.34 11.85
C ASN A 395 6.88 12.40 11.01
N GLU A 396 8.01 11.84 11.47
CA GLU A 396 9.18 11.69 10.60
C GLU A 396 8.90 10.67 9.48
N ASN A 397 9.49 10.89 8.31
CA ASN A 397 9.41 9.88 7.25
C ASN A 397 10.12 8.59 7.69
N PRO A 398 9.60 7.42 7.30
CA PRO A 398 10.23 6.14 7.60
C PRO A 398 11.70 6.12 7.17
N ARG A 399 12.57 5.65 8.07
CA ARG A 399 14.03 5.58 7.84
C ARG A 399 14.41 4.18 7.38
N PRO A 400 14.84 3.97 6.13
CA PRO A 400 15.22 2.66 5.63
C PRO A 400 16.52 2.19 6.29
N ILE A 401 16.58 0.89 6.59
CA ILE A 401 17.80 0.22 7.05
C ILE A 401 18.07 -1.05 6.26
N GLN A 402 19.34 -1.40 6.19
CA GLN A 402 19.83 -2.61 5.56
C GLN A 402 21.00 -3.16 6.38
N VAL A 403 20.93 -4.43 6.77
CA VAL A 403 21.94 -5.10 7.60
C VAL A 403 22.34 -6.41 6.95
N ASP A 404 23.65 -6.64 6.80
CA ASP A 404 24.20 -7.93 6.36
C ASP A 404 24.02 -8.98 7.46
N VAL A 405 23.43 -10.12 7.08
CA VAL A 405 23.17 -11.25 7.99
C VAL A 405 23.73 -12.57 7.45
N ARG A 406 24.66 -12.52 6.48
CA ARG A 406 25.30 -13.71 5.93
C ARG A 406 25.99 -14.53 7.02
N GLY A 407 25.68 -15.82 7.04
CA GLY A 407 26.23 -16.76 8.01
C GLY A 407 25.73 -16.58 9.45
N ALA A 408 24.81 -15.65 9.70
CA ALA A 408 24.28 -15.38 11.03
C ALA A 408 23.32 -16.46 11.50
N GLU A 409 23.32 -16.72 12.80
CA GLU A 409 22.40 -17.66 13.45
C GLU A 409 21.15 -16.95 13.97
N ARG A 410 21.28 -15.69 14.39
CA ARG A 410 20.21 -14.95 15.05
C ARG A 410 20.23 -13.47 14.72
N ILE A 411 19.03 -12.88 14.64
CA ILE A 411 18.81 -11.43 14.62
C ILE A 411 17.93 -11.02 15.80
N ASP A 412 18.24 -9.87 16.38
CA ASP A 412 17.41 -9.21 17.38
C ASP A 412 17.00 -7.83 16.89
N LEU A 413 15.70 -7.57 16.89
CA LEU A 413 15.10 -6.26 16.63
C LEU A 413 14.73 -5.61 17.96
N VAL A 414 15.42 -4.54 18.31
CA VAL A 414 15.29 -3.87 19.60
C VAL A 414 14.77 -2.45 19.40
N VAL A 415 13.74 -2.10 20.16
CA VAL A 415 13.25 -0.73 20.31
C VAL A 415 13.56 -0.29 21.74
N GLU A 416 14.39 0.73 21.88
CA GLU A 416 14.76 1.34 23.14
C GLU A 416 13.91 2.60 23.35
N PHE A 417 13.76 3.03 24.61
CA PHE A 417 13.18 4.34 24.92
C PHE A 417 14.00 5.44 24.25
N GLY A 418 13.32 6.46 23.74
CA GLY A 418 13.96 7.69 23.30
C GLY A 418 13.88 8.77 24.36
N GLU A 419 13.46 9.94 23.92
CA GLU A 419 13.13 11.08 24.76
C GLU A 419 11.77 10.83 25.44
N ARG A 420 11.59 11.28 26.68
CA ARG A 420 10.32 11.20 27.42
C ARG A 420 9.84 9.77 27.73
N ALA A 421 10.79 8.86 27.98
CA ALA A 421 10.53 7.47 28.36
C ALA A 421 9.72 6.71 27.30
N ASP A 422 8.49 6.25 27.61
CA ASP A 422 7.65 5.45 26.72
C ASP A 422 6.44 6.22 26.15
N GLU A 423 6.42 7.55 26.27
CA GLU A 423 5.27 8.39 25.92
C GLU A 423 4.87 8.26 24.45
N LEU A 424 3.81 7.49 24.16
CA LEU A 424 3.27 7.32 22.80
C LEU A 424 4.27 6.69 21.81
N ASP A 425 5.18 5.85 22.32
CA ASP A 425 6.19 5.11 21.54
C ASP A 425 5.62 3.92 20.75
N TYR A 426 4.58 4.17 19.98
CA TYR A 426 4.05 3.21 19.01
C TYR A 426 5.03 3.08 17.84
N ALA A 427 5.94 2.12 17.94
CA ALA A 427 7.03 1.93 17.01
C ALA A 427 6.75 0.78 16.05
N ASP A 428 7.09 0.98 14.77
CA ASP A 428 6.87 0.01 13.71
C ASP A 428 8.16 -0.36 13.01
N TRP A 429 8.36 -1.67 12.82
CA TRP A 429 9.31 -2.22 11.85
C TRP A 429 8.57 -2.50 10.56
N LEU A 430 8.47 -1.48 9.70
CA LEU A 430 7.72 -1.56 8.45
C LEU A 430 8.50 -2.39 7.42
N ASN A 431 7.77 -3.20 6.64
CA ASN A 431 8.32 -4.09 5.62
C ASN A 431 9.53 -4.93 6.10
N ALA A 432 9.58 -5.27 7.39
CA ALA A 432 10.70 -5.99 8.01
C ALA A 432 10.85 -7.37 7.37
N ARG A 433 11.94 -7.58 6.63
CA ARG A 433 12.12 -8.74 5.76
C ARG A 433 13.55 -9.24 5.72
N LEU A 434 13.69 -10.54 5.51
CA LEU A 434 14.93 -11.24 5.24
C LEU A 434 14.97 -11.64 3.76
N ILE A 435 16.09 -11.34 3.11
CA ILE A 435 16.34 -11.72 1.72
C ILE A 435 17.18 -12.99 1.72
N ARG A 436 16.67 -14.05 1.07
CA ARG A 436 17.40 -15.31 0.92
C ARG A 436 18.61 -15.13 0.01
N SER A 437 19.63 -15.95 0.26
CA SER A 437 20.69 -16.10 -0.71
C SER A 437 20.12 -16.64 -2.01
N VAL A 438 20.25 -15.88 -3.10
CA VAL A 438 20.06 -16.41 -4.43
C VAL A 438 21.28 -17.26 -4.72
N SER A 439 21.34 -18.47 -4.16
CA SER A 439 22.27 -19.47 -4.64
C SER A 439 21.95 -19.66 -6.11
N SER A 440 22.83 -19.17 -7.00
CA SER A 440 22.88 -19.63 -8.38
C SER A 440 22.72 -21.14 -8.34
N GLN A 441 21.59 -21.66 -8.82
CA GLN A 441 21.41 -23.10 -8.92
C GLN A 441 22.62 -23.65 -9.70
N PRO A 442 23.26 -24.73 -9.20
CA PRO A 442 24.38 -25.34 -9.90
C PRO A 442 24.01 -25.82 -11.30
#